data_AF-A0A955X7G5-F1
#
_entry.id   AF-A0A955X7G5-F1
#
_cell.length_a   1.000
_cell.length_b   1.000
_cell.length_c   1.000
_cell.angle_alpha   90.00
_cell.angle_beta   90.00
_cell.angle_gamma   90.00
#
_symmetry.space_group_name_H-M   'P 1'
#
loop_
_entity.id
_entity.type
_entity.pdbx_description
1 polymer ?
#
loop_
_entity_poly.entity_id
_entity_poly.type
_entity_poly.pdbx_seq_one_letter_code
_entity_poly.pdbx_strand_id
1 'polypeptide(L)'
;MADVQRISPRDRRITKHIAAIGQAGSDLEAFAAAVRSVRDDPSLTSAHRDAIFKTLAQDAAQAFFVFATGKALDMEELLGEAPPEPPKRPGT
;
A
#
# COMPACT_ATOMS: atom_id res chain seq x y z
N MET A 1 -25.77 7.95 0.73
CA MET A 1 -24.34 8.15 0.36
C MET A 1 -23.52 7.41 1.40
N ALA A 2 -22.69 6.43 1.00
CA ALA A 2 -21.89 5.68 1.96
C ALA A 2 -20.81 6.61 2.54
N ASP A 3 -20.78 6.78 3.85
CA ASP A 3 -19.69 7.44 4.55
C ASP A 3 -18.38 6.78 4.14
N VAL A 4 -17.57 7.49 3.35
CA VAL A 4 -16.21 7.07 3.05
C VAL A 4 -15.43 7.26 4.33
N GLN A 5 -15.41 6.22 5.16
CA GLN A 5 -14.65 6.18 6.39
C GLN A 5 -13.19 6.49 6.02
N ARG A 6 -12.70 7.67 6.43
CA ARG A 6 -11.33 8.09 6.14
C ARG A 6 -10.39 7.18 6.92
N ILE A 7 -9.82 6.21 6.21
CA ILE A 7 -8.81 5.33 6.76
C ILE A 7 -7.49 6.07 6.79
N SER A 8 -6.94 6.23 8.01
CA SER A 8 -5.60 6.77 8.18
C SER A 8 -4.58 5.67 7.90
N PRO A 9 -3.47 5.98 7.20
CA PRO A 9 -2.33 5.05 7.07
C PRO A 9 -1.74 4.61 8.42
N ARG A 10 -2.03 5.36 9.51
CA ARG A 10 -1.62 5.02 10.88
C ARG A 10 -2.68 4.28 11.67
N ASP A 11 -3.77 3.82 11.04
CA ASP A 11 -4.77 3.03 11.74
C ASP A 11 -4.11 1.79 12.36
N ARG A 12 -4.28 1.63 13.68
CA ARG A 12 -3.67 0.54 14.45
C ARG A 12 -4.08 -0.83 13.92
N ARG A 13 -5.26 -0.97 13.34
CA ARG A 13 -5.74 -2.23 12.77
C ARG A 13 -4.91 -2.60 11.54
N ILE A 14 -4.62 -1.62 10.68
CA ILE A 14 -3.79 -1.81 9.48
C ILE A 14 -2.36 -2.15 9.86
N THR A 15 -1.74 -1.32 10.70
CA THR A 15 -0.33 -1.48 11.06
C THR A 15 -0.07 -2.79 11.81
N LYS A 16 -1.01 -3.24 12.65
CA LYS A 16 -0.93 -4.55 13.33
C LYS A 16 -0.84 -5.70 12.32
N HIS A 17 -1.69 -5.74 11.30
CA HIS A 17 -1.69 -6.82 10.32
C HIS A 17 -0.47 -6.79 9.41
N ILE A 18 -0.05 -5.61 8.96
CA ILE A 18 1.17 -5.45 8.17
C ILE A 18 2.38 -5.96 8.96
N ALA A 19 2.49 -5.59 10.25
CA ALA A 19 3.57 -6.06 11.11
C ALA A 19 3.55 -7.58 11.30
N ALA A 20 2.37 -8.18 11.51
CA ALA A 20 2.24 -9.64 11.65
C ALA A 20 2.67 -10.38 10.37
N ILE A 21 2.30 -9.86 9.19
CA ILE A 21 2.71 -10.41 7.89
C ILE A 21 4.22 -10.27 7.70
N GLY A 22 4.80 -9.11 8.04
CA GLY A 22 6.24 -8.89 7.97
C GLY A 22 7.03 -9.78 8.94
N GLN A 23 6.51 -10.03 10.14
CA GLN A 23 7.16 -10.88 11.16
C GLN A 23 7.17 -12.36 10.80
N ALA A 24 6.21 -12.83 10.00
CA ALA A 24 6.22 -14.19 9.49
C ALA A 24 7.46 -14.47 8.61
N GLY A 25 7.98 -13.44 7.93
CA GLY A 25 9.20 -13.54 7.14
C GLY A 25 9.10 -14.64 6.07
N SER A 26 10.02 -15.60 6.10
CA SER A 26 10.07 -16.74 5.19
C SER A 26 9.29 -17.97 5.66
N ASP A 27 8.67 -17.92 6.85
CA ASP A 27 7.79 -19.00 7.32
C ASP A 27 6.45 -18.93 6.58
N LEU A 28 6.26 -19.86 5.63
CA LEU A 28 5.07 -19.92 4.78
C LEU A 28 3.79 -20.22 5.57
N GLU A 29 3.87 -21.00 6.65
CA GLU A 29 2.71 -21.33 7.47
C GLU A 29 2.28 -20.12 8.30
N ALA A 30 3.24 -19.46 8.95
CA ALA A 30 3.01 -18.23 9.68
C ALA A 30 2.51 -17.10 8.76
N PHE A 31 3.06 -17.00 7.54
CA PHE A 31 2.62 -16.02 6.55
C PHE A 31 1.18 -16.29 6.11
N ALA A 32 0.85 -17.54 5.76
CA ALA A 32 -0.51 -17.91 5.37
C ALA A 32 -1.51 -17.67 6.51
N ALA A 33 -1.14 -17.95 7.76
CA ALA A 33 -1.96 -17.64 8.92
C ALA A 33 -2.16 -16.13 9.10
N ALA A 34 -1.11 -15.32 8.98
CA ALA A 34 -1.18 -13.87 9.08
C ALA A 34 -2.08 -13.27 7.97
N VAL A 35 -1.99 -13.76 6.73
CA VAL A 35 -2.85 -13.32 5.63
C VAL A 35 -4.32 -13.71 5.87
N ARG A 36 -4.60 -14.94 6.34
CA ARG A 36 -5.96 -15.35 6.71
C ARG A 36 -6.54 -14.47 7.81
N SER A 37 -5.72 -14.05 8.79
CA SER A 37 -6.16 -13.18 9.87
C SER A 37 -6.72 -11.84 9.36
N VAL A 38 -6.22 -11.29 8.25
CA VAL A 38 -6.76 -10.05 7.64
C VAL A 38 -8.18 -10.27 7.09
N ARG A 39 -8.43 -11.44 6.49
CA ARG A 39 -9.75 -11.77 5.95
C ARG A 39 -10.74 -12.04 7.08
N ASP A 40 -10.30 -12.73 8.11
CA ASP A 40 -11.15 -13.27 9.16
C ASP A 40 -11.35 -12.28 10.33
N ASP A 41 -10.60 -11.16 10.38
CA ASP A 41 -10.79 -10.11 11.38
C ASP A 41 -12.10 -9.32 11.12
N PRO A 42 -13.08 -9.38 12.04
CA PRO A 42 -14.37 -8.69 11.90
C PRO A 42 -14.29 -7.18 12.18
N SER A 43 -13.19 -6.71 12.77
CA SER A 43 -12.97 -5.28 13.04
C SER A 43 -12.48 -4.50 11.81
N LEU A 44 -12.13 -5.21 10.73
CA LEU A 44 -11.69 -4.63 9.47
C LEU A 44 -12.87 -4.44 8.51
N THR A 45 -13.02 -3.21 8.03
CA THR A 45 -13.88 -2.94 6.86
C THR A 45 -13.18 -3.32 5.56
N SER A 46 -13.92 -3.36 4.45
CA SER A 46 -13.36 -3.59 3.11
C SER A 46 -12.21 -2.64 2.79
N ALA A 47 -12.34 -1.37 3.15
CA ALA A 47 -11.31 -0.36 2.91
C ALA A 47 -10.05 -0.60 3.76
N HIS A 48 -10.15 -1.18 4.97
CA HIS A 48 -8.96 -1.52 5.76
C HIS A 48 -8.19 -2.66 5.10
N ARG A 49 -8.91 -3.69 4.62
CA ARG A 49 -8.31 -4.83 3.92
C ARG A 49 -7.62 -4.38 2.64
N ASP A 50 -8.28 -3.51 1.87
CA ASP A 50 -7.71 -2.91 0.67
C ASP A 50 -6.43 -2.11 0.98
N ALA A 51 -6.45 -1.27 2.03
CA ALA A 51 -5.27 -0.52 2.45
C ALA A 51 -4.10 -1.45 2.85
N ILE A 52 -4.35 -2.50 3.63
CA ILE A 52 -3.32 -3.48 4.02
C ILE A 52 -2.66 -4.09 2.79
N PHE A 53 -3.44 -4.63 1.86
CA PHE A 53 -2.88 -5.30 0.68
C PHE A 53 -2.20 -4.33 -0.29
N LYS A 54 -2.71 -3.10 -0.44
CA LYS A 54 -2.06 -2.06 -1.24
C LYS A 54 -0.70 -1.68 -0.67
N THR A 55 -0.61 -1.46 0.64
CA THR A 55 0.67 -1.13 1.28
C THR A 55 1.67 -2.26 1.11
N LEU A 56 1.27 -3.52 1.36
CA LEU A 56 2.16 -4.67 1.16
C LEU A 56 2.63 -4.82 -0.29
N ALA A 57 1.74 -4.55 -1.27
CA ALA A 57 2.11 -4.58 -2.68
C ALA A 57 3.10 -3.46 -3.04
N GLN A 58 2.93 -2.26 -2.49
CA GLN A 58 3.86 -1.14 -2.68
C GLN A 58 5.23 -1.46 -2.08
N ASP A 59 5.28 -1.99 -0.86
CA ASP A 59 6.52 -2.40 -0.20
C ASP A 59 7.24 -3.49 -0.99
N ALA A 60 6.51 -4.50 -1.48
CA ALA A 60 7.06 -5.56 -2.31
C ALA A 60 7.59 -5.05 -3.65
N ALA A 61 6.87 -4.13 -4.32
CA ALA A 61 7.32 -3.51 -5.56
C ALA A 61 8.60 -2.69 -5.34
N GLN A 62 8.67 -1.94 -4.24
CA GLN A 62 9.86 -1.17 -3.89
C GLN A 62 11.05 -2.08 -3.58
N ALA A 63 10.86 -3.13 -2.79
CA ALA A 63 11.90 -4.11 -2.50
C ALA A 63 12.42 -4.80 -3.77
N PHE A 64 11.51 -5.17 -4.68
CA PHE A 64 11.88 -5.76 -5.97
C PHE A 64 12.67 -4.79 -6.84
N PHE A 65 12.26 -3.52 -6.91
CA PHE A 65 13.00 -2.49 -7.64
C PHE A 65 14.43 -2.34 -7.11
N VAL A 66 14.59 -2.26 -5.79
CA VAL A 66 15.91 -2.17 -5.15
C VAL A 66 16.76 -3.39 -5.46
N PHE A 67 16.17 -4.59 -5.36
CA PHE A 67 16.85 -5.83 -5.69
C PHE A 67 17.31 -5.88 -7.16
N ALA A 68 16.44 -5.48 -8.09
CA ALA A 68 16.70 -5.56 -9.53
C ALA A 68 17.70 -4.50 -10.02
N THR A 69 17.71 -3.31 -9.43
CA THR A 69 18.50 -2.16 -9.91
C THR A 69 19.72 -1.83 -9.05
N GLY A 70 19.76 -2.32 -7.81
CA GLY A 70 20.75 -1.93 -6.80
C GLY A 70 20.59 -0.49 -6.30
N LYS A 71 19.52 0.21 -6.68
CA LYS A 71 19.26 1.62 -6.30
C LYS A 71 18.00 1.73 -5.47
N ALA A 72 17.95 2.73 -4.58
CA ALA A 72 16.72 3.10 -3.92
C ALA A 72 15.66 3.53 -4.95
N LEU A 73 14.40 3.19 -4.72
CA LEU A 73 13.29 3.69 -5.53
C LEU A 73 13.11 5.18 -5.25
N ASP A 74 13.43 6.01 -6.24
CA ASP A 74 13.13 7.44 -6.23
C ASP A 74 11.76 7.65 -6.91
N MET A 75 10.75 7.94 -6.08
CA MET A 75 9.39 8.18 -6.56
C MET A 75 9.26 9.50 -7.31
N GLU A 76 10.12 10.49 -7.06
CA GLU A 76 10.12 11.78 -7.76
C GLU A 76 10.68 11.60 -9.17
N GLU A 77 11.77 10.83 -9.31
CA GLU A 77 12.31 10.45 -10.61
C GLU A 77 11.29 9.62 -11.43
N LEU A 78 10.58 8.69 -10.78
CA LEU A 78 9.64 7.79 -11.46
C LEU A 78 8.35 8.46 -11.94
N LEU A 79 7.85 9.43 -11.16
CA LEU A 79 6.62 10.16 -11.50
C LEU A 79 6.85 11.27 -12.53
N GLY A 80 8.11 11.71 -12.68
CA GLY A 80 8.49 12.78 -13.60
C GLY A 80 7.80 14.12 -13.29
N GLU A 81 8.15 15.16 -14.03
CA GLU A 81 7.35 16.39 -14.02
C GLU A 81 6.00 16.12 -14.69
N ALA A 82 4.92 16.58 -14.07
CA ALA A 82 3.60 16.56 -14.69
C ALA A 82 3.71 17.19 -16.10
N PRO A 83 3.13 16.58 -17.14
CA PRO A 83 3.14 17.18 -18.47
C PRO A 83 2.62 18.61 -18.38
N PRO A 84 3.26 19.58 -19.05
CA PRO A 84 2.92 20.98 -18.92
C PRO A 84 1.43 21.19 -19.18
N GLU A 85 0.77 21.99 -18.32
CA GLU A 85 -0.65 22.28 -18.48
C GLU A 85 -0.90 22.74 -19.94
N PRO A 86 -1.89 22.16 -20.64
CA PRO A 86 -2.22 22.63 -21.97
C PRO A 86 -2.51 24.13 -21.91
N PRO A 87 -1.99 24.93 -22.86
CA PRO A 87 -2.07 26.38 -22.81
C PRO A 87 -3.51 26.79 -22.58
N LYS A 88 -3.76 27.55 -21.50
CA LYS A 88 -5.07 28.12 -21.22
C LYS A 88 -5.51 28.86 -22.47
N ARG A 89 -6.57 28.39 -23.12
CA ARG A 89 -7.18 29.12 -24.23
C ARG A 89 -7.54 30.51 -23.68
N PRO A 90 -7.08 31.60 -24.31
CA PRO A 90 -7.54 32.93 -23.93
C PRO A 90 -9.07 32.94 -24.04
N GLY A 91 -9.69 33.57 -23.05
CA GLY A 91 -11.11 33.39 -22.69
C GLY A 91 -12.09 33.38 -23.86
N THR A 92 -13.10 32.54 -23.71
CA THR A 92 -14.43 32.69 -24.33
C THR A 92 -15.42 32.99 -23.23
#